data_AF-A0A354FXZ9-F1
#
_entry.id   AF-A0A354FXZ9-F1
#
_cell.length_a   1.000
_cell.length_b   1.000
_cell.length_c   1.000
_cell.angle_alpha   90.00
_cell.angle_beta   90.00
_cell.angle_gamma   90.00
#
_symmetry.space_group_name_H-M   'P 1'
#
loop_
_entity.id
_entity.type
_entity.pdbx_description
1 polymer ?
#
loop_
_entity_poly.entity_id
_entity_poly.type
_entity_poly.pdbx_seq_one_letter_code
_entity_poly.pdbx_strand_id
1 'polypeptide(L)'
;NQKTFVTVELINITTLISFATIFLLGVLNTLFAVCINDIEDIKIDIISNSKRPLANNDVSLSQWKNFSYVLLILIVLGLATMNTTVIFFFILTQMAYYVYSARPLRLKRHFVSSSIIIGLASVTVAMAGFFFVSADQHITSFPLKAIAIIAFVFSFFSNMKDIKDYAGDKNEKMQTMPVVFGLENSKRIIAFLYSVVFIFIPILLNIKSMLLFSIIYSIFTFYLFTKKQYQEKYIFLVLFFYAIILFLAII
;
A
#
# COMPACT_ATOMS: atom_id res chain seq x y z
N ASN A 1 11.15 -18.04 27.69
CA ASN A 1 11.96 -17.36 26.65
C ASN A 1 12.05 -18.20 25.39
N GLN A 2 10.94 -18.34 24.64
CA GLN A 2 11.03 -18.77 23.25
C GLN A 2 11.46 -17.56 22.43
N LYS A 3 12.50 -17.71 21.60
CA LYS A 3 12.93 -16.63 20.69
C LYS A 3 11.78 -16.37 19.71
N THR A 4 11.26 -15.15 19.68
CA THR A 4 10.19 -14.73 18.76
C THR A 4 10.62 -14.86 17.29
N PHE A 5 11.92 -14.72 17.02
CA PHE A 5 12.50 -14.79 15.68
C PHE A 5 13.58 -15.87 15.60
N VAL A 6 13.75 -16.46 14.42
CA VAL A 6 14.87 -17.33 14.10
C VAL A 6 16.17 -16.51 14.17
N THR A 7 17.29 -17.12 14.57
CA THR A 7 18.60 -16.47 14.54
C THR A 7 18.99 -16.15 13.09
N VAL A 8 19.07 -14.86 12.76
CA VAL A 8 19.44 -14.37 11.43
C VAL A 8 20.90 -13.92 11.44
N GLU A 9 21.78 -14.66 10.75
CA GLU A 9 23.14 -14.23 10.50
C GLU A 9 23.19 -13.39 9.22
N LEU A 10 23.23 -12.06 9.38
CA LEU A 10 23.14 -11.10 8.26
C LEU A 10 24.31 -11.17 7.26
N ILE A 11 25.45 -11.74 7.66
CA ILE A 11 26.65 -11.88 6.81
C ILE A 11 26.60 -13.19 5.99
N ASN A 12 25.64 -14.08 6.27
CA ASN A 12 25.48 -15.32 5.51
C ASN A 12 24.85 -15.05 4.13
N ILE A 13 25.49 -15.52 3.07
CA ILE A 13 25.04 -15.31 1.68
C ILE A 13 23.63 -15.87 1.44
N THR A 14 23.27 -17.00 2.05
CA THR A 14 21.94 -17.60 1.96
C THR A 14 20.89 -16.71 2.60
N THR A 15 21.21 -16.09 3.74
CA THR A 15 20.36 -15.10 4.40
C THR A 15 20.12 -13.92 3.47
N LEU A 16 21.18 -13.33 2.92
CA LEU A 16 21.10 -12.18 2.02
C LEU A 16 20.25 -12.49 0.77
N ILE A 17 20.48 -13.64 0.14
CA ILE A 17 19.69 -14.10 -1.02
C ILE A 17 18.22 -14.26 -0.64
N SER A 18 17.91 -14.80 0.54
CA SER A 18 16.53 -15.02 0.98
C SER A 18 15.80 -13.69 1.21
N PHE A 19 16.45 -12.71 1.84
CA PHE A 19 15.89 -11.36 2.00
C PHE A 19 15.70 -10.65 0.64
N ALA A 20 16.67 -10.74 -0.27
CA ALA A 20 16.54 -10.19 -1.61
C ALA A 20 15.38 -10.83 -2.37
N THR A 21 15.19 -12.15 -2.21
CA THR A 21 14.12 -12.92 -2.86
C THR A 21 12.74 -12.49 -2.36
N ILE A 22 12.51 -12.42 -1.04
CA ILE A 22 11.21 -11.97 -0.52
C ILE A 22 10.91 -10.50 -0.85
N PHE A 23 11.94 -9.65 -0.85
CA PHE A 23 11.79 -8.25 -1.28
C PHE A 23 11.37 -8.17 -2.75
N LEU A 24 12.08 -8.88 -3.63
CA LEU A 24 11.75 -8.96 -5.05
C LEU A 24 10.34 -9.53 -5.26
N LEU A 25 9.96 -10.57 -4.51
CA LEU A 25 8.60 -11.11 -4.53
C LEU A 25 7.56 -10.05 -4.17
N GLY A 26 7.81 -9.23 -3.15
CA GLY A 26 6.94 -8.10 -2.81
C GLY A 26 6.77 -7.10 -3.95
N VAL A 27 7.87 -6.76 -4.63
CA VAL A 27 7.86 -5.87 -5.80
C VAL A 27 7.07 -6.49 -6.96
N LEU A 28 7.35 -7.75 -7.31
CA LEU A 28 6.65 -8.45 -8.40
C LEU A 28 5.16 -8.59 -8.11
N ASN A 29 4.78 -8.92 -6.87
CA ASN A 29 3.39 -8.98 -6.45
C ASN A 29 2.69 -7.61 -6.62
N THR A 30 3.35 -6.52 -6.23
CA THR A 30 2.82 -5.17 -6.40
C THR A 30 2.64 -4.83 -7.89
N LEU A 31 3.64 -5.15 -8.72
CA LEU A 31 3.56 -4.93 -10.18
C LEU A 31 2.43 -5.72 -10.83
N PHE A 32 2.22 -6.98 -10.43
CA PHE A 32 1.11 -7.79 -10.94
C PHE A 32 -0.26 -7.18 -10.58
N ALA A 33 -0.42 -6.69 -9.35
CA ALA A 33 -1.63 -5.97 -8.93
C ALA A 33 -1.84 -4.67 -9.71
N VAL A 34 -0.77 -3.92 -10.01
CA VAL A 34 -0.80 -2.73 -10.88
C VAL A 34 -1.24 -3.10 -12.28
N CYS A 35 -0.72 -4.19 -12.87
CA CYS A 35 -1.13 -4.61 -14.21
C CYS A 35 -2.63 -4.90 -14.30
N ILE A 36 -3.19 -5.59 -13.30
CA ILE A 36 -4.65 -5.84 -13.23
C ILE A 36 -5.41 -4.53 -13.06
N ASN A 37 -4.92 -3.63 -12.21
CA ASN A 37 -5.53 -2.31 -11.99
C ASN A 37 -5.56 -1.48 -13.28
N ASP A 38 -4.45 -1.39 -14.00
CA ASP A 38 -4.35 -0.61 -15.24
C ASP A 38 -5.29 -1.16 -16.34
N ILE A 39 -5.46 -2.49 -16.44
CA ILE A 39 -6.42 -3.10 -17.38
C ILE A 39 -7.87 -2.70 -17.04
N GLU A 40 -8.22 -2.70 -15.76
CA GLU A 40 -9.56 -2.35 -15.29
C GLU A 40 -9.85 -0.85 -15.37
N ASP A 41 -8.81 -0.02 -15.31
CA ASP A 41 -8.89 1.44 -15.23
C ASP A 41 -8.56 2.16 -16.53
N ILE A 42 -8.39 1.46 -17.67
CA ILE A 42 -8.10 2.08 -18.98
C ILE A 42 -8.96 3.33 -19.25
N LYS A 43 -10.29 3.25 -19.00
CA LYS A 43 -11.20 4.38 -19.21
C LYS A 43 -10.96 5.56 -18.27
N ILE A 44 -10.62 5.28 -17.01
CA ILE A 44 -10.28 6.29 -15.99
C ILE A 44 -8.97 6.95 -16.39
N ASP A 45 -7.97 6.13 -16.75
CA ASP A 45 -6.62 6.59 -17.05
C ASP A 45 -6.51 7.36 -18.35
N ILE A 46 -7.33 7.07 -19.37
CA ILE A 46 -7.43 7.92 -20.58
C ILE A 46 -7.76 9.37 -20.22
N ILE A 47 -8.58 9.59 -19.18
CA ILE A 47 -9.02 10.93 -18.75
C ILE A 47 -8.03 11.54 -17.77
N SER A 48 -7.68 10.82 -16.70
CA SER A 48 -6.91 11.35 -15.57
C SER A 48 -5.40 11.15 -15.70
N ASN A 49 -4.96 10.07 -16.36
CA ASN A 49 -3.56 9.65 -16.39
C ASN A 49 -3.12 9.27 -17.81
N SER A 50 -3.39 10.14 -18.78
CA SER A 50 -3.22 9.86 -20.22
C SER A 50 -1.80 9.51 -20.67
N LYS A 51 -0.80 9.62 -19.79
CA LYS A 51 0.59 9.21 -20.05
C LYS A 51 0.88 7.75 -19.65
N ARG A 52 -0.08 7.03 -19.05
CA ARG A 52 0.12 5.60 -18.70
C ARG A 52 0.21 4.76 -19.98
N PRO A 53 1.05 3.71 -20.00
CA PRO A 53 1.32 2.92 -21.22
C PRO A 53 0.08 2.33 -21.91
N LEU A 54 -0.91 1.89 -21.14
CA LEU A 54 -2.17 1.39 -21.70
C LEU A 54 -3.12 2.51 -22.14
N ALA A 55 -3.07 3.67 -21.49
CA ALA A 55 -3.96 4.80 -21.79
C ALA A 55 -3.52 5.59 -23.03
N ASN A 56 -2.21 5.68 -23.29
CA ASN A 56 -1.66 6.31 -24.50
C ASN A 56 -1.40 5.35 -25.66
N ASN A 57 -1.66 4.05 -25.49
CA ASN A 57 -1.38 2.99 -26.48
C ASN A 57 0.12 2.78 -26.79
N ASP A 58 1.04 3.17 -25.90
CA ASP A 58 2.46 2.80 -26.03
C ASP A 58 2.65 1.28 -25.95
N VAL A 59 1.75 0.59 -25.24
CA VAL A 59 1.72 -0.87 -25.12
C VAL A 59 0.31 -1.37 -25.40
N SER A 60 0.18 -2.39 -26.25
CA SER A 60 -1.12 -3.02 -26.51
C SER A 60 -1.62 -3.81 -25.29
N LEU A 61 -2.94 -3.96 -25.17
CA LEU A 61 -3.56 -4.78 -24.12
C LEU A 61 -3.02 -6.23 -24.11
N SER A 62 -2.72 -6.79 -25.29
CA SER A 62 -2.15 -8.14 -25.41
C SER A 62 -0.73 -8.22 -24.81
N GLN A 63 0.15 -7.26 -25.17
CA GLN A 63 1.49 -7.18 -24.60
C GLN A 63 1.46 -7.00 -23.08
N TRP A 64 0.54 -6.18 -22.56
CA TRP A 64 0.40 -5.95 -21.12
C TRP A 64 -0.08 -7.19 -20.37
N LYS A 65 -1.03 -7.95 -20.95
CA LYS A 65 -1.46 -9.25 -20.41
C LYS A 65 -0.32 -10.28 -20.42
N ASN A 66 0.44 -10.34 -21.51
CA ASN A 66 1.61 -11.23 -21.60
C ASN A 66 2.66 -10.89 -20.54
N PHE A 67 2.94 -9.60 -20.33
CA PHE A 67 3.80 -9.14 -19.25
C PHE A 67 3.27 -9.58 -17.87
N SER A 68 1.96 -9.44 -17.64
CA SER A 68 1.30 -9.90 -16.40
C SER A 68 1.46 -11.41 -16.17
N TYR A 69 1.38 -12.23 -17.24
CA TYR A 69 1.62 -13.68 -17.13
C TYR A 69 3.07 -14.01 -16.80
N VAL A 70 4.05 -13.29 -17.36
CA VAL A 70 5.46 -13.44 -17.00
C VAL A 70 5.66 -13.11 -15.51
N LEU A 71 5.08 -12.01 -15.03
CA LEU A 71 5.12 -11.67 -13.59
C LEU A 71 4.52 -12.78 -12.73
N LEU A 72 3.37 -13.33 -13.11
CA LEU A 72 2.73 -14.42 -12.37
C LEU A 72 3.62 -15.66 -12.29
N ILE A 73 4.28 -16.05 -13.39
CA ILE A 73 5.23 -17.17 -13.39
C ILE A 73 6.38 -16.91 -12.43
N LEU A 74 6.98 -15.71 -12.47
CA LEU A 74 8.07 -15.35 -11.56
C LEU A 74 7.64 -15.34 -10.09
N ILE A 75 6.43 -14.86 -9.80
CA ILE A 75 5.85 -14.90 -8.46
C ILE A 75 5.69 -16.35 -7.99
N VAL A 76 5.12 -17.24 -8.82
CA VAL A 76 4.92 -18.65 -8.46
C VAL A 76 6.25 -19.35 -8.19
N LEU A 77 7.25 -19.14 -9.05
CA LEU A 77 8.59 -19.72 -8.88
C LEU A 77 9.27 -19.21 -7.60
N GLY A 78 9.18 -17.91 -7.33
CA GLY A 78 9.76 -17.36 -6.11
C GLY A 78 9.01 -17.82 -4.85
N LEU A 79 7.68 -17.88 -4.88
CA LEU A 79 6.87 -18.40 -3.77
C LEU A 79 7.17 -19.87 -3.47
N ALA A 80 7.51 -20.68 -4.47
CA ALA A 80 7.92 -22.07 -4.26
C ALA A 80 9.19 -22.22 -3.41
N THR A 81 9.96 -21.14 -3.20
CA THR A 81 11.14 -21.11 -2.33
C THR A 81 10.84 -20.61 -0.91
N MET A 82 9.58 -20.25 -0.62
CA MET A 82 9.15 -19.69 0.66
C MET A 82 8.45 -20.74 1.53
N ASN A 83 8.33 -20.46 2.84
CA ASN A 83 7.52 -21.29 3.73
C ASN A 83 6.01 -21.14 3.46
N THR A 84 5.22 -22.13 3.88
CA THR A 84 3.77 -22.19 3.61
C THR A 84 3.00 -20.97 4.13
N THR A 85 3.39 -20.42 5.29
CA THR A 85 2.74 -19.25 5.89
C THR A 85 2.95 -17.99 5.04
N VAL A 86 4.17 -17.78 4.55
CA VAL A 86 4.51 -16.68 3.63
C VAL A 86 3.74 -16.82 2.32
N ILE A 87 3.68 -18.02 1.76
CA ILE A 87 2.89 -18.31 0.54
C ILE A 87 1.42 -17.94 0.76
N PHE A 88 0.83 -18.40 1.86
CA PHE A 88 -0.55 -18.12 2.21
C PHE A 88 -0.85 -16.61 2.26
N PHE A 89 -0.01 -15.83 2.95
CA PHE A 89 -0.23 -14.39 3.07
C PHE A 89 0.01 -13.60 1.77
N PHE A 90 0.92 -14.04 0.91
CA PHE A 90 1.07 -13.46 -0.43
C PHE A 90 -0.13 -13.75 -1.32
N ILE A 91 -0.67 -14.98 -1.29
CA ILE A 91 -1.90 -15.32 -2.01
C ILE A 91 -3.06 -14.46 -1.50
N LEU A 92 -3.22 -14.34 -0.19
CA LEU A 92 -4.29 -13.52 0.41
C LEU A 92 -4.16 -12.04 0.03
N THR A 93 -2.93 -11.53 -0.01
CA THR A 93 -2.63 -10.17 -0.51
C THR A 93 -3.08 -10.00 -1.96
N GLN A 94 -2.76 -10.94 -2.84
CA GLN A 94 -3.17 -10.87 -4.25
C GLN A 94 -4.68 -10.98 -4.43
N MET A 95 -5.34 -11.85 -3.65
CA MET A 95 -6.79 -11.93 -3.63
C MET A 95 -7.40 -10.60 -3.21
N ALA A 96 -6.87 -9.93 -2.18
CA ALA A 96 -7.34 -8.63 -1.74
C ALA A 96 -7.18 -7.56 -2.83
N TYR A 97 -6.03 -7.51 -3.52
CA TYR A 97 -5.81 -6.60 -4.65
C TYR A 97 -6.73 -6.89 -5.85
N TYR A 98 -6.97 -8.17 -6.14
CA TYR A 98 -7.90 -8.56 -7.19
C TYR A 98 -9.31 -8.10 -6.86
N VAL A 99 -9.81 -8.38 -5.65
CA VAL A 99 -11.14 -7.95 -5.18
C VAL A 99 -11.27 -6.42 -5.13
N TYR A 100 -10.17 -5.73 -4.81
CA TYR A 100 -10.09 -4.28 -4.85
C TYR A 100 -10.26 -3.71 -6.27
N SER A 101 -9.55 -4.24 -7.27
CA SER A 101 -9.47 -3.66 -8.63
C SER A 101 -10.43 -4.26 -9.65
N ALA A 102 -10.66 -5.56 -9.61
CA ALA A 102 -11.28 -6.32 -10.70
C ALA A 102 -12.78 -6.59 -10.47
N ARG A 103 -13.51 -6.71 -11.58
CA ARG A 103 -14.92 -7.14 -11.58
C ARG A 103 -15.05 -8.61 -11.16
N PRO A 104 -16.18 -9.02 -10.54
CA PRO A 104 -17.41 -8.25 -10.34
C PRO A 104 -17.40 -7.31 -9.13
N LEU A 105 -16.54 -7.54 -8.13
CA LEU A 105 -16.60 -6.81 -6.85
C LEU A 105 -16.06 -5.37 -6.98
N ARG A 106 -14.84 -5.19 -7.50
CA ARG A 106 -14.16 -3.90 -7.71
C ARG A 106 -14.41 -2.93 -6.56
N LEU A 107 -14.01 -3.34 -5.34
CA LEU A 107 -14.31 -2.61 -4.10
C LEU A 107 -13.76 -1.18 -4.08
N LYS A 108 -12.79 -0.85 -4.94
CA LYS A 108 -12.31 0.52 -5.14
C LYS A 108 -13.38 1.51 -5.61
N ARG A 109 -14.54 1.03 -6.07
CA ARG A 109 -15.71 1.85 -6.46
C ARG A 109 -16.25 2.75 -5.37
N HIS A 110 -16.05 2.41 -4.09
CA HIS A 110 -16.51 3.23 -2.97
C HIS A 110 -15.35 3.47 -2.00
N PHE A 111 -15.16 4.72 -1.56
CA PHE A 111 -14.00 5.10 -0.76
C PHE A 111 -13.87 4.30 0.56
N VAL A 112 -14.98 3.97 1.23
CA VAL A 112 -14.94 3.17 2.47
C VAL A 112 -14.44 1.74 2.21
N SER A 113 -15.00 1.03 1.22
CA SER A 113 -14.58 -0.34 0.92
C SER A 113 -13.16 -0.37 0.36
N SER A 114 -12.79 0.63 -0.45
CA SER A 114 -11.43 0.89 -0.94
C SER A 114 -10.43 1.00 0.21
N SER A 115 -10.73 1.83 1.22
CA SER A 115 -9.91 2.00 2.40
C SER A 115 -9.79 0.73 3.25
N ILE A 116 -10.90 0.05 3.51
CA ILE A 116 -10.90 -1.17 4.33
C ILE A 116 -10.06 -2.27 3.67
N ILE A 117 -10.28 -2.55 2.39
CA ILE A 117 -9.56 -3.64 1.71
C ILE A 117 -8.06 -3.34 1.56
N ILE A 118 -7.67 -2.07 1.35
CA ILE A 118 -6.26 -1.68 1.32
C ILE A 118 -5.62 -1.86 2.69
N GLY A 119 -6.29 -1.44 3.77
CA GLY A 119 -5.79 -1.66 5.14
C GLY A 119 -5.56 -3.15 5.43
N LEU A 120 -6.53 -3.99 5.07
CA LEU A 120 -6.41 -5.45 5.22
C LEU A 120 -5.29 -6.04 4.35
N ALA A 121 -5.17 -5.62 3.08
CA ALA A 121 -4.10 -6.07 2.19
C ALA A 121 -2.71 -5.68 2.73
N SER A 122 -2.58 -4.51 3.36
CA SER A 122 -1.33 -4.08 3.99
C SER A 122 -0.98 -4.93 5.20
N VAL A 123 -1.97 -5.38 5.98
CA VAL A 123 -1.76 -6.33 7.08
C VAL A 123 -1.23 -7.66 6.54
N THR A 124 -1.80 -8.19 5.46
CA THR A 124 -1.39 -9.49 4.92
C THR A 124 0.04 -9.45 4.37
N VAL A 125 0.45 -8.35 3.71
CA VAL A 125 1.85 -8.15 3.30
C VAL A 125 2.78 -8.08 4.51
N ALA A 126 2.40 -7.36 5.57
CA ALA A 126 3.19 -7.27 6.78
C ALA A 126 3.33 -8.63 7.49
N MET A 127 2.27 -9.45 7.49
CA MET A 127 2.31 -10.82 8.02
C MET A 127 3.24 -11.70 7.20
N ALA A 128 3.25 -11.59 5.87
CA ALA A 128 4.22 -12.31 5.03
C ALA A 128 5.67 -11.96 5.41
N GLY A 129 5.98 -10.68 5.62
CA GLY A 129 7.31 -10.24 6.08
C GLY A 129 7.66 -10.72 7.50
N PHE A 130 6.69 -10.74 8.42
CA PHE A 130 6.89 -11.22 9.79
C PHE A 130 7.15 -12.73 9.84
N PHE A 131 6.30 -13.53 9.19
CA PHE A 131 6.41 -14.99 9.19
C PHE A 131 7.55 -15.53 8.33
N PHE A 132 8.20 -14.67 7.54
CA PHE A 132 9.46 -14.99 6.89
C PHE A 132 10.60 -15.24 7.91
N VAL A 133 10.63 -14.48 9.01
CA VAL A 133 11.68 -14.59 10.04
C VAL A 133 11.19 -15.14 11.39
N SER A 134 9.88 -15.26 11.59
CA SER A 134 9.30 -15.77 12.83
C SER A 134 9.67 -17.24 13.04
N ALA A 135 10.10 -17.58 14.26
CA ALA A 135 10.33 -18.98 14.64
C ALA A 135 9.00 -19.73 14.81
N ASP A 136 7.97 -19.01 15.25
CA ASP A 136 6.62 -19.53 15.41
C ASP A 136 5.75 -19.14 14.20
N GLN A 137 5.21 -20.15 13.53
CA GLN A 137 4.43 -19.99 12.31
C GLN A 137 2.91 -19.95 12.59
N HIS A 138 2.49 -19.94 13.85
CA HIS A 138 1.09 -19.73 14.22
C HIS A 138 0.66 -18.28 13.97
N ILE A 139 -0.53 -18.09 13.37
CA ILE A 139 -1.07 -16.75 13.04
C ILE A 139 -1.19 -15.86 14.28
N THR A 140 -1.48 -16.45 15.45
CA THR A 140 -1.60 -15.77 16.74
C THR A 140 -0.30 -15.11 17.22
N SER A 141 0.83 -15.47 16.63
CA SER A 141 2.15 -14.96 16.99
C SER A 141 2.42 -13.59 16.37
N PHE A 142 1.62 -13.18 15.38
CA PHE A 142 1.63 -11.82 14.87
C PHE A 142 0.94 -10.87 15.87
N PRO A 143 1.56 -9.75 16.28
CA PRO A 143 0.98 -8.87 17.30
C PRO A 143 -0.35 -8.24 16.87
N LEU A 144 -1.42 -8.45 17.66
CA LEU A 144 -2.74 -7.85 17.41
C LEU A 144 -2.68 -6.32 17.29
N LYS A 145 -1.83 -5.67 18.09
CA LYS A 145 -1.61 -4.22 18.02
C LYS A 145 -1.04 -3.80 16.66
N ALA A 146 -0.18 -4.61 16.05
CA ALA A 146 0.36 -4.34 14.71
C ALA A 146 -0.73 -4.45 13.64
N ILE A 147 -1.65 -5.42 13.75
CA ILE A 147 -2.80 -5.54 12.84
C ILE A 147 -3.61 -4.24 12.83
N ALA A 148 -4.00 -3.77 14.02
CA ALA A 148 -4.81 -2.56 14.17
C ALA A 148 -4.09 -1.33 13.63
N ILE A 149 -2.80 -1.17 13.94
CA ILE A 149 -1.97 -0.05 13.46
C ILE A 149 -1.88 -0.05 11.94
N ILE A 150 -1.49 -1.16 11.34
CA ILE A 150 -1.23 -1.26 9.91
C ILE A 150 -2.54 -1.05 9.15
N ALA A 151 -3.62 -1.73 9.55
CA ALA A 151 -4.94 -1.54 8.94
C ALA A 151 -5.37 -0.07 9.01
N PHE A 152 -5.27 0.56 10.18
CA PHE A 152 -5.63 1.96 10.39
C PHE A 152 -4.84 2.92 9.48
N VAL A 153 -3.51 2.82 9.50
CA VAL A 153 -2.61 3.70 8.71
C VAL A 153 -2.92 3.61 7.23
N PHE A 154 -2.92 2.39 6.68
CA PHE A 154 -3.06 2.21 5.24
C PHE A 154 -4.49 2.44 4.75
N SER A 155 -5.51 2.18 5.58
CA SER A 155 -6.90 2.57 5.27
C SER A 155 -7.06 4.09 5.13
N PHE A 156 -6.36 4.88 5.95
CA PHE A 156 -6.48 6.34 5.91
C PHE A 156 -5.67 6.92 4.74
N PHE A 157 -4.44 6.44 4.56
CA PHE A 157 -3.56 6.89 3.47
C PHE A 157 -4.05 6.51 2.07
N SER A 158 -4.84 5.46 1.93
CA SER A 158 -5.30 4.97 0.63
C SER A 158 -6.08 5.96 -0.22
N ASN A 159 -6.66 7.01 0.38
CA ASN A 159 -7.55 7.97 -0.28
C ASN A 159 -6.78 9.01 -1.11
N MET A 160 -5.47 9.17 -0.92
CA MET A 160 -4.67 10.17 -1.63
C MET A 160 -4.70 9.97 -3.15
N LYS A 161 -4.66 8.72 -3.62
CA LYS A 161 -4.62 8.37 -5.05
C LYS A 161 -5.83 8.94 -5.82
N ASP A 162 -6.99 9.03 -5.16
CA ASP A 162 -8.24 9.43 -5.79
C ASP A 162 -8.22 10.91 -6.21
N ILE A 163 -7.33 11.73 -5.63
CA ILE A 163 -7.23 13.18 -5.94
C ILE A 163 -6.85 13.38 -7.41
N LYS A 164 -5.87 12.62 -7.93
CA LYS A 164 -5.46 12.72 -9.34
C LYS A 164 -6.44 12.01 -10.28
N ASP A 165 -7.14 11.00 -9.77
CA ASP A 165 -8.09 10.19 -10.55
C ASP A 165 -9.48 10.84 -10.63
N TYR A 166 -9.72 11.98 -9.98
CA TYR A 166 -11.03 12.63 -9.87
C TYR A 166 -11.81 12.75 -11.19
N ALA A 167 -11.18 13.20 -12.27
CA ALA A 167 -11.87 13.40 -13.55
C ALA A 167 -12.33 12.07 -14.17
N GLY A 168 -11.45 11.06 -14.20
CA GLY A 168 -11.77 9.72 -14.69
C GLY A 168 -12.77 8.99 -13.78
N ASP A 169 -12.59 9.08 -12.46
CA ASP A 169 -13.50 8.51 -11.46
C ASP A 169 -14.91 9.07 -11.59
N LYS A 170 -15.03 10.40 -11.78
CA LYS A 170 -16.32 11.07 -11.98
C LYS A 170 -17.00 10.58 -13.26
N ASN A 171 -16.25 10.37 -14.33
CA ASN A 171 -16.77 9.87 -15.60
C ASN A 171 -17.28 8.42 -15.48
N GLU A 172 -16.54 7.56 -14.76
CA GLU A 172 -16.93 6.17 -14.51
C GLU A 172 -17.91 6.00 -13.34
N LYS A 173 -18.44 7.11 -12.78
CA LYS A 173 -19.41 7.14 -11.67
C LYS A 173 -18.92 6.41 -10.41
N MET A 174 -17.62 6.49 -10.15
CA MET A 174 -17.02 6.00 -8.91
C MET A 174 -17.48 6.87 -7.73
N GLN A 175 -17.61 6.27 -6.56
CA GLN A 175 -17.92 6.95 -5.31
C GLN A 175 -16.62 7.13 -4.49
N THR A 176 -15.59 7.73 -5.09
CA THR A 176 -14.36 8.13 -4.37
C THR A 176 -14.59 9.44 -3.62
N MET A 177 -13.76 9.75 -2.61
CA MET A 177 -13.95 10.98 -1.82
C MET A 177 -14.05 12.23 -2.72
N PRO A 178 -13.14 12.44 -3.70
CA PRO A 178 -13.21 13.60 -4.60
C PRO A 178 -14.50 13.69 -5.41
N VAL A 179 -15.11 12.57 -5.78
CA VAL A 179 -16.40 12.55 -6.49
C VAL A 179 -17.56 12.88 -5.56
N VAL A 180 -17.58 12.33 -4.34
CA VAL A 180 -18.68 12.48 -3.38
C VAL A 180 -18.69 13.85 -2.71
N PHE A 181 -17.54 14.32 -2.23
CA PHE A 181 -17.43 15.56 -1.45
C PHE A 181 -16.94 16.76 -2.27
N GLY A 182 -16.54 16.52 -3.52
CA GLY A 182 -15.84 17.49 -4.36
C GLY A 182 -14.33 17.53 -4.08
N LEU A 183 -13.55 17.92 -5.08
CA LEU A 183 -12.08 17.86 -5.06
C LEU A 183 -11.46 18.65 -3.90
N GLU A 184 -11.88 19.91 -3.71
CA GLU A 184 -11.29 20.80 -2.69
C GLU A 184 -11.61 20.37 -1.26
N ASN A 185 -12.85 19.96 -0.99
CA ASN A 185 -13.22 19.43 0.32
C ASN A 185 -12.51 18.10 0.58
N SER A 186 -12.38 17.25 -0.44
CA SER A 186 -11.69 15.97 -0.30
C SER A 186 -10.22 16.12 0.01
N LYS A 187 -9.53 17.08 -0.59
CA LYS A 187 -8.15 17.43 -0.21
C LYS A 187 -8.03 17.75 1.28
N ARG A 188 -8.98 18.52 1.83
CA ARG A 188 -9.00 18.86 3.27
C ARG A 188 -9.31 17.66 4.15
N ILE A 189 -10.26 16.82 3.75
CA ILE A 189 -10.61 15.58 4.47
C ILE A 189 -9.41 14.63 4.48
N ILE A 190 -8.78 14.37 3.32
CA ILE A 190 -7.62 13.49 3.21
C ILE A 190 -6.44 14.05 4.02
N ALA A 191 -6.19 15.36 3.94
CA ALA A 191 -5.18 16.02 4.77
C ALA A 191 -5.41 15.84 6.28
N PHE A 192 -6.66 15.94 6.71
CA PHE A 192 -7.05 15.68 8.09
C PHE A 192 -6.81 14.22 8.47
N LEU A 193 -7.21 13.25 7.64
CA LEU A 193 -6.95 11.82 7.89
C LEU A 193 -5.45 11.54 8.03
N TYR A 194 -4.61 12.14 7.19
CA TYR A 194 -3.16 12.03 7.31
C TYR A 194 -2.63 12.61 8.61
N SER A 195 -3.15 13.76 9.03
CA SER A 195 -2.78 14.42 10.30
C SER A 195 -3.14 13.54 11.51
N VAL A 196 -4.33 12.92 11.47
CA VAL A 196 -4.75 11.95 12.48
C VAL A 196 -3.75 10.80 12.56
N VAL A 197 -3.33 10.23 11.42
CA VAL A 197 -2.34 9.15 11.42
C VAL A 197 -1.00 9.59 12.01
N PHE A 198 -0.44 10.73 11.56
CA PHE A 198 0.84 11.21 12.07
C PHE A 198 0.82 11.48 13.57
N ILE A 199 -0.25 12.03 14.12
CA ILE A 199 -0.33 12.32 15.56
C ILE A 199 -0.62 11.05 16.37
N PHE A 200 -1.50 10.19 15.87
CA PHE A 200 -1.98 9.03 16.61
C PHE A 200 -0.92 7.93 16.74
N ILE A 201 -0.05 7.75 15.74
CA ILE A 201 0.95 6.68 15.73
C ILE A 201 1.97 6.82 16.87
N PRO A 202 2.64 7.97 17.09
CA PRO A 202 3.52 8.15 18.24
C PRO A 202 2.83 7.99 19.59
N ILE A 203 1.56 8.42 19.72
CA ILE A 203 0.78 8.23 20.96
C ILE A 203 0.61 6.73 21.21
N LEU A 204 0.20 5.98 20.19
CA LEU A 204 -0.06 4.56 20.29
C LEU A 204 1.22 3.75 20.54
N LEU A 205 2.36 4.20 20.02
CA LEU A 205 3.68 3.61 20.28
C LEU A 205 4.36 4.15 21.55
N ASN A 206 3.75 5.11 22.25
CA ASN A 206 4.28 5.79 23.44
C ASN A 206 5.62 6.53 23.21
N ILE A 207 5.81 7.10 22.00
CA ILE A 207 7.02 7.84 21.61
C ILE A 207 6.73 9.34 21.70
N LYS A 208 6.74 9.88 22.93
CA LYS A 208 6.35 11.28 23.18
C LYS A 208 7.24 12.31 22.49
N SER A 209 8.53 11.99 22.29
CA SER A 209 9.49 12.84 21.57
C SER A 209 9.06 13.15 20.14
N MET A 210 8.25 12.28 19.52
CA MET A 210 7.75 12.42 18.16
C MET A 210 6.51 13.31 18.01
N LEU A 211 5.86 13.74 19.10
CA LEU A 211 4.60 14.47 19.01
C LEU A 211 4.74 15.84 18.36
N LEU A 212 5.73 16.63 18.79
CA LEU A 212 5.96 17.95 18.20
C LEU A 212 6.29 17.85 16.71
N PHE A 213 7.16 16.91 16.34
CA PHE A 213 7.50 16.62 14.94
C PHE A 213 6.25 16.21 14.15
N SER A 214 5.39 15.36 14.72
CA SER A 214 4.17 14.90 14.05
C SER A 214 3.15 16.01 13.81
N ILE A 215 3.06 16.99 14.72
CA ILE A 215 2.23 18.18 14.53
C ILE A 215 2.79 19.04 13.38
N ILE A 216 4.10 19.27 13.35
CA ILE A 216 4.76 20.03 12.27
C ILE A 216 4.53 19.34 10.92
N TYR A 217 4.75 18.02 10.84
CA TYR A 217 4.51 17.21 9.65
C TYR A 217 3.04 17.26 9.22
N SER A 218 2.10 17.22 10.17
CA SER A 218 0.66 17.32 9.90
C SER A 218 0.31 18.66 9.25
N ILE A 219 0.78 19.78 9.83
CA ILE A 219 0.55 21.13 9.28
C ILE A 219 1.14 21.25 7.87
N PHE A 220 2.38 20.80 7.70
CA PHE A 220 3.06 20.87 6.41
C PHE A 220 2.36 20.01 5.34
N THR A 221 1.97 18.79 5.69
CA THR A 221 1.23 17.88 4.80
C THR A 221 -0.14 18.44 4.45
N PHE A 222 -0.82 19.07 5.41
CA PHE A 222 -2.10 19.73 5.19
C PHE A 222 -1.99 20.86 4.17
N TYR A 223 -0.95 21.69 4.30
CA TYR A 223 -0.63 22.70 3.29
C TYR A 223 -0.37 22.07 1.91
N LEU A 224 0.43 21.00 1.82
CA LEU A 224 0.73 20.35 0.54
C LEU A 224 -0.53 19.78 -0.15
N PHE A 225 -1.45 19.19 0.59
CA PHE A 225 -2.72 18.70 0.04
C PHE A 225 -3.61 19.83 -0.49
N THR A 226 -3.72 20.92 0.29
CA THR A 226 -4.61 22.05 0.00
C THR A 226 -4.02 23.07 -0.98
N LYS A 227 -2.75 22.93 -1.38
CA LYS A 227 -2.14 23.78 -2.38
C LYS A 227 -2.91 23.70 -3.71
N LYS A 228 -3.05 24.85 -4.38
CA LYS A 228 -3.75 24.98 -5.67
C LYS A 228 -3.23 23.97 -6.71
N GLN A 229 -1.91 23.86 -6.82
CA GLN A 229 -1.24 22.83 -7.62
C GLN A 229 -0.77 21.69 -6.72
N TYR A 230 -1.64 20.70 -6.54
CA TYR A 230 -1.33 19.48 -5.80
C TYR A 230 -0.31 18.64 -6.57
N GLN A 231 0.65 18.05 -5.85
CA GLN A 231 1.64 17.13 -6.41
C GLN A 231 1.90 15.99 -5.44
N GLU A 232 1.52 14.77 -5.83
CA GLU A 232 1.62 13.57 -4.98
C GLU A 232 3.06 13.25 -4.53
N LYS A 233 4.06 13.53 -5.38
CA LYS A 233 5.48 13.26 -5.07
C LYS A 233 5.96 13.95 -3.78
N TYR A 234 5.46 15.13 -3.46
CA TYR A 234 5.84 15.84 -2.24
C TYR A 234 5.20 15.20 -1.00
N ILE A 235 3.99 14.68 -1.13
CA ILE A 235 3.35 13.92 -0.04
C ILE A 235 4.13 12.64 0.22
N PHE A 236 4.50 11.90 -0.83
CA PHE A 236 5.34 10.70 -0.69
C PHE A 236 6.69 11.02 -0.02
N LEU A 237 7.35 12.11 -0.42
CA LEU A 237 8.62 12.52 0.20
C LEU A 237 8.46 12.75 1.70
N VAL A 238 7.41 13.49 2.11
CA VAL A 238 7.11 13.73 3.52
C VAL A 238 6.80 12.44 4.27
N LEU A 239 6.02 11.52 3.66
CA LEU A 239 5.74 10.21 4.24
C LEU A 239 7.00 9.38 4.46
N PHE A 240 7.92 9.33 3.49
CA PHE A 240 9.16 8.58 3.62
C PHE A 240 10.07 9.17 4.71
N PHE A 241 10.23 10.50 4.76
CA PHE A 241 10.99 11.13 5.83
C PHE A 241 10.37 10.88 7.20
N TYR A 242 9.05 11.00 7.31
CA TYR A 242 8.35 10.70 8.56
C TYR A 242 8.56 9.25 9.00
N ALA A 243 8.44 8.29 8.07
CA ALA A 243 8.65 6.87 8.36
C ALA A 243 10.08 6.57 8.81
N ILE A 244 11.09 7.19 8.18
CA ILE A 244 12.50 7.05 8.57
C ILE A 244 12.72 7.58 9.98
N ILE A 245 12.24 8.79 10.28
CA ILE A 245 12.41 9.41 11.60
C ILE A 245 11.67 8.59 12.67
N LEU A 246 10.46 8.12 12.38
CA LEU A 246 9.70 7.26 13.27
C LEU A 246 10.45 5.94 13.55
N PHE A 247 11.02 5.32 12.52
CA PHE A 247 11.83 4.11 12.66
C PHE A 247 13.08 4.34 13.53
N LEU A 248 13.81 5.44 13.30
CA LEU A 248 14.95 5.84 14.12
C LEU A 248 14.58 6.18 15.57
N ALA A 249 13.34 6.56 15.84
CA ALA A 249 12.85 6.81 17.19
C ALA A 249 12.40 5.54 17.94
N ILE A 250 12.26 4.41 17.22
CA ILE A 250 11.88 3.11 17.78
C ILE A 250 13.12 2.28 18.17
N ILE A 251 14.19 2.37 17.38
CA ILE A 251 15.47 1.67 17.61
C ILE A 251 16.32 2.44 18.61
#